data_AF-A0A7W7HHC7-F1
#
_entry.id   AF-A0A7W7HHC7-F1
#
_cell.length_a   1.000
_cell.length_b   1.000
_cell.length_c   1.000
_cell.angle_alpha   90.00
_cell.angle_beta   90.00
_cell.angle_gamma   90.00
#
_symmetry.space_group_name_H-M   'P 1'
#
loop_
_entity.id
_entity.type
_entity.pdbx_description
1 polymer ?
#
loop_
_entity_poly.entity_id
_entity_poly.type
_entity_poly.pdbx_seq_one_letter_code
_entity_poly.pdbx_strand_id
1 'polypeptide(L)'
;MRTDELADLISEVPGTEVTAAPGVVTVHVPAIGDTARILFREVLDAYEVSVPTGAPAVQVDIKRGHESLPFIITVDDVVFTPAYADDLVDPEDELLVPAMPGLLGYSEMHRDVRALGKAIDDPQLELDPEILAATLLAHRCFIAGAVRMGLWPVRVAAWWEYTSARAAKSIRLARFRPDPRWDELMADVAEARRQTALAEL
;
A
#
# COMPACT_ATOMS: atom_id res chain seq x y z
N MET A 1 -1.73 -25.43 -9.39
CA MET A 1 -2.85 -24.61 -8.91
C MET A 1 -3.63 -24.05 -10.09
N ARG A 2 -4.94 -23.87 -9.96
CA ARG A 2 -5.83 -23.16 -10.90
C ARG A 2 -6.40 -21.90 -10.23
N THR A 3 -7.09 -21.05 -11.00
CA THR A 3 -7.67 -19.80 -10.46
C THR A 3 -8.77 -20.04 -9.42
N ASP A 4 -9.62 -21.04 -9.64
CA ASP A 4 -10.62 -21.52 -8.69
C ASP A 4 -9.97 -22.11 -7.43
N GLU A 5 -8.95 -22.96 -7.58
CA GLU A 5 -8.20 -23.52 -6.44
C GLU A 5 -7.56 -22.43 -5.56
N LEU A 6 -7.01 -21.37 -6.15
CA LEU A 6 -6.48 -20.22 -5.40
C LEU A 6 -7.59 -19.46 -4.66
N ALA A 7 -8.73 -19.25 -5.31
CA ALA A 7 -9.85 -18.56 -4.71
C ALA A 7 -10.45 -19.36 -3.54
N ASP A 8 -10.58 -20.67 -3.70
CA ASP A 8 -11.04 -21.58 -2.65
C ASP A 8 -10.10 -21.52 -1.43
N LEU A 9 -8.79 -21.59 -1.67
CA LEU A 9 -7.78 -21.47 -0.61
C LEU A 9 -7.89 -20.15 0.17
N ILE A 10 -7.98 -19.02 -0.53
CA ILE A 10 -8.10 -17.70 0.14
C ILE A 10 -9.44 -17.59 0.88
N SER A 11 -10.51 -18.21 0.37
CA SER A 11 -11.84 -18.18 0.99
C SER A 11 -11.88 -18.87 2.36
N GLU A 12 -10.86 -19.67 2.69
CA GLU A 12 -10.72 -20.27 4.02
C GLU A 12 -10.28 -19.25 5.08
N VAL A 13 -9.75 -18.08 4.69
CA VAL A 13 -9.42 -16.99 5.61
C VAL A 13 -10.71 -16.28 6.03
N PRO A 14 -11.15 -16.40 7.31
CA PRO A 14 -12.39 -15.82 7.77
C PRO A 14 -12.44 -14.31 7.58
N GLY A 15 -13.61 -13.78 7.20
CA GLY A 15 -13.82 -12.35 7.04
C GLY A 15 -13.38 -11.77 5.69
N THR A 16 -12.77 -12.57 4.82
CA THR A 16 -12.46 -12.15 3.44
C THR A 16 -13.62 -12.46 2.50
N GLU A 17 -13.81 -11.60 1.49
CA GLU A 17 -14.77 -11.81 0.41
C GLU A 17 -14.00 -12.07 -0.89
N VAL A 18 -14.06 -13.30 -1.38
CA VAL A 18 -13.27 -13.74 -2.54
C VAL A 18 -14.17 -13.96 -3.75
N THR A 19 -13.76 -13.41 -4.89
CA THR A 19 -14.40 -13.68 -6.18
C THR A 19 -13.36 -14.09 -7.21
N ALA A 20 -13.70 -15.07 -8.05
CA ALA A 20 -12.86 -15.56 -9.12
C ALA A 20 -13.49 -15.25 -10.49
N ALA A 21 -12.67 -14.73 -11.40
CA ALA A 21 -12.98 -14.63 -12.81
C ALA A 21 -11.81 -15.20 -13.63
N PRO A 22 -11.96 -15.47 -14.94
CA PRO A 22 -10.89 -16.06 -15.73
C PRO A 22 -9.57 -15.29 -15.61
N GLY A 23 -8.56 -15.91 -14.98
CA GLY A 23 -7.21 -15.36 -14.80
C GLY A 23 -7.05 -14.30 -13.71
N VAL A 24 -8.07 -14.03 -12.89
CA VAL A 24 -8.00 -13.06 -11.80
C VAL A 24 -8.77 -13.53 -10.56
N VAL A 25 -8.15 -13.37 -9.40
CA VAL A 25 -8.80 -13.52 -8.09
C VAL A 25 -8.87 -12.15 -7.46
N THR A 26 -10.05 -11.78 -6.98
CA THR A 26 -10.31 -10.52 -6.29
C THR A 26 -10.64 -10.82 -4.85
N VAL A 27 -9.91 -10.20 -3.92
CA VAL A 27 -10.03 -10.43 -2.48
C VAL A 27 -10.37 -9.10 -1.84
N HIS A 28 -11.62 -8.94 -1.41
CA HIS A 28 -12.03 -7.81 -0.61
C HIS A 28 -11.82 -8.13 0.87
N VAL A 29 -11.19 -7.20 1.59
CA VAL A 29 -10.96 -7.30 3.03
C VAL A 29 -11.73 -6.16 3.72
N PRO A 30 -12.94 -6.42 4.22
CA PRO A 30 -13.83 -5.40 4.79
C PRO A 30 -13.18 -4.58 5.92
N ALA A 31 -12.33 -5.20 6.73
CA ALA A 31 -11.67 -4.55 7.87
C ALA A 31 -10.77 -3.37 7.46
N ILE A 32 -10.10 -3.47 6.31
CA ILE A 32 -9.31 -2.36 5.72
C ILE A 32 -10.10 -1.54 4.70
N GLY A 33 -11.23 -2.08 4.22
CA GLY A 33 -12.09 -1.44 3.24
C GLY A 33 -11.42 -1.30 1.87
N ASP A 34 -10.56 -2.24 1.51
CA ASP A 34 -9.82 -2.28 0.24
C ASP A 34 -9.91 -3.68 -0.39
N THR A 35 -9.55 -3.75 -1.67
CA THR A 35 -9.68 -4.94 -2.49
C THR A 35 -8.37 -5.19 -3.22
N ALA A 36 -7.79 -6.36 -3.00
CA ALA A 36 -6.63 -6.83 -3.75
C ALA A 36 -7.08 -7.55 -5.03
N ARG A 37 -6.48 -7.18 -6.15
CA ARG A 37 -6.66 -7.85 -7.43
C ARG A 37 -5.41 -8.65 -7.79
N ILE A 38 -5.51 -9.97 -7.70
CA ILE A 38 -4.41 -10.91 -7.93
C ILE A 38 -4.56 -11.49 -9.34
N LEU A 39 -3.60 -11.21 -10.23
CA LEU A 39 -3.56 -11.80 -11.56
C LEU A 39 -2.95 -13.20 -11.46
N PHE A 40 -3.71 -14.22 -11.84
CA PHE A 40 -3.30 -15.61 -11.66
C PHE A 40 -1.99 -15.95 -12.38
N ARG A 41 -1.74 -15.33 -13.55
CA ARG A 41 -0.48 -15.48 -14.32
C ARG A 41 0.77 -15.02 -13.56
N GLU A 42 0.59 -14.25 -12.50
CA GLU A 42 1.65 -13.70 -11.67
C GLU A 42 1.82 -14.51 -10.38
N VAL A 43 0.94 -15.46 -10.09
CA VAL A 43 1.03 -16.31 -8.92
C VAL A 43 2.04 -17.43 -9.18
N LEU A 44 3.03 -17.54 -8.30
CA LEU A 44 4.05 -18.58 -8.33
C LEU A 44 3.64 -19.77 -7.48
N ASP A 45 3.17 -19.50 -6.27
CA ASP A 45 2.69 -20.50 -5.32
C ASP A 45 1.69 -19.86 -4.33
N ALA A 46 0.92 -20.70 -3.63
CA ALA A 46 0.10 -20.25 -2.51
C ALA A 46 -0.08 -21.37 -1.47
N TYR A 47 -0.05 -21.00 -0.20
CA TYR A 47 -0.17 -21.95 0.91
C TYR A 47 -0.77 -21.28 2.15
N GLU A 48 -1.42 -22.11 2.97
CA GLU A 48 -1.87 -21.74 4.31
C GLU A 48 -0.68 -21.41 5.20
N VAL A 49 -0.83 -20.35 5.97
CA VAL A 49 0.11 -19.94 7.01
C VAL A 49 -0.68 -19.56 8.26
N SER A 50 0.01 -19.37 9.38
CA SER A 50 -0.59 -18.82 10.59
C SER A 50 0.18 -17.58 11.01
N VAL A 51 -0.54 -16.51 11.33
CA VAL A 51 0.09 -15.33 11.95
C VAL A 51 0.47 -15.65 13.39
N PRO A 52 1.35 -14.86 14.06
CA PRO A 52 1.80 -15.16 15.42
C PRO A 52 0.70 -15.32 16.48
N THR A 53 -0.49 -14.76 16.23
CA THR A 53 -1.67 -14.93 17.10
C THR A 53 -2.35 -16.29 16.96
N GLY A 54 -1.90 -17.13 16.01
CA GLY A 54 -2.53 -18.41 15.66
C GLY A 54 -3.73 -18.27 14.72
N ALA A 55 -4.09 -17.06 14.29
CA ALA A 55 -5.15 -16.86 13.32
C ALA A 55 -4.74 -17.38 11.93
N PRO A 56 -5.69 -17.92 11.15
CA PRO A 56 -5.41 -18.41 9.80
C PRO A 56 -5.07 -17.26 8.85
N ALA A 57 -4.21 -17.56 7.89
CA ALA A 57 -3.84 -16.65 6.82
C ALA A 57 -3.41 -17.46 5.59
N VAL A 58 -3.40 -16.83 4.43
CA VAL A 58 -2.89 -17.42 3.18
C VAL A 58 -1.78 -16.55 2.64
N GLN A 59 -0.62 -17.15 2.37
CA GLN A 59 0.45 -16.49 1.64
C GLN A 59 0.35 -16.85 0.16
N VAL A 60 0.38 -15.83 -0.68
CA VAL A 60 0.47 -15.95 -2.13
C VAL A 60 1.80 -15.36 -2.56
N ASP A 61 2.66 -16.17 -3.18
CA ASP A 61 3.92 -15.70 -3.72
C ASP A 61 3.69 -15.12 -5.11
N ILE A 62 3.89 -13.82 -5.26
CA ILE A 62 3.58 -13.05 -6.46
C ILE A 62 4.87 -12.69 -7.21
N LYS A 63 4.91 -12.99 -8.50
CA LYS A 63 5.99 -12.61 -9.41
C LYS A 63 5.90 -11.14 -9.78
N ARG A 64 6.99 -10.40 -9.58
CA ARG A 64 7.16 -9.01 -10.04
C ARG A 64 8.51 -8.87 -10.73
N GLY A 65 8.50 -8.84 -12.06
CA GLY A 65 9.74 -8.89 -12.85
C GLY A 65 10.53 -10.16 -12.57
N HIS A 66 11.69 -10.00 -11.92
CA HIS A 66 12.58 -11.09 -11.51
C HIS A 66 12.42 -11.49 -10.03
N GLU A 67 11.54 -10.80 -9.29
CA GLU A 67 11.33 -11.02 -7.86
C GLU A 67 10.13 -11.95 -7.60
N SER A 68 10.21 -12.69 -6.50
CA SER A 68 9.11 -13.38 -5.85
C SER A 68 8.82 -12.65 -4.55
N LEU A 69 7.62 -12.11 -4.41
CA LEU A 69 7.24 -11.28 -3.29
C LEU A 69 6.03 -11.86 -2.57
N PRO A 70 6.08 -12.00 -1.25
CA PRO A 70 4.97 -12.55 -0.49
C PRO A 70 3.82 -11.53 -0.41
N PHE A 71 2.61 -12.01 -0.61
CA PHE A 71 1.37 -11.30 -0.32
C PHE A 71 0.54 -12.14 0.63
N ILE A 72 0.43 -11.70 1.88
CA ILE A 72 -0.21 -12.48 2.94
C ILE A 72 -1.58 -11.87 3.24
N ILE A 73 -2.61 -12.68 3.10
CA ILE A 73 -4.00 -12.31 3.38
C ILE A 73 -4.36 -12.87 4.75
N THR A 74 -4.80 -12.00 5.65
CA THR A 74 -5.19 -12.36 7.02
C THR A 74 -6.67 -12.03 7.23
N VAL A 75 -7.18 -12.36 8.41
CA VAL A 75 -8.60 -12.14 8.78
C VAL A 75 -9.04 -10.69 8.62
N ASP A 76 -8.16 -9.74 8.98
CA ASP A 76 -8.49 -8.32 9.07
C ASP A 76 -7.49 -7.40 8.35
N ASP A 77 -6.47 -7.96 7.69
CA ASP A 77 -5.43 -7.18 7.04
C ASP A 77 -4.80 -7.93 5.85
N VAL A 78 -3.99 -7.22 5.09
CA VAL A 78 -3.08 -7.79 4.10
C VAL A 78 -1.66 -7.29 4.36
N VAL A 79 -0.67 -8.16 4.21
CA VAL A 79 0.75 -7.86 4.43
C VAL A 79 1.51 -8.00 3.13
N PHE A 80 2.37 -7.03 2.83
CA PHE A 80 3.13 -6.97 1.59
C PHE A 80 4.51 -6.35 1.80
N THR A 81 5.39 -6.54 0.82
CA THR A 81 6.71 -5.89 0.77
C THR A 81 6.60 -4.49 0.17
N PRO A 82 7.05 -3.43 0.87
CA PRO A 82 7.19 -2.09 0.30
C PRO A 82 8.04 -2.07 -0.98
N ALA A 83 7.83 -1.07 -1.84
CA ALA A 83 8.76 -0.81 -2.94
C ALA A 83 10.12 -0.33 -2.40
N TYR A 84 11.20 -0.56 -3.14
CA TYR A 84 12.49 0.01 -2.78
C TYR A 84 12.52 1.50 -3.15
N ALA A 85 13.16 2.32 -2.30
CA ALA A 85 13.30 3.74 -2.57
C ALA A 85 14.09 4.01 -3.87
N ASP A 86 15.11 3.20 -4.13
CA ASP A 86 15.95 3.28 -5.34
C ASP A 86 15.17 3.08 -6.64
N ASP A 87 14.04 2.36 -6.58
CA ASP A 87 13.13 2.16 -7.71
C ASP A 87 12.23 3.37 -7.96
N LEU A 88 12.04 4.23 -6.95
CA LEU A 88 11.12 5.36 -6.98
C LEU A 88 11.83 6.71 -7.16
N VAL A 89 13.05 6.84 -6.66
CA VAL A 89 13.79 8.10 -6.64
C VAL A 89 14.67 8.24 -7.89
N ASP A 90 14.78 9.47 -8.39
CA ASP A 90 15.71 9.83 -9.46
C ASP A 90 17.14 9.50 -9.02
N PRO A 91 17.94 8.78 -9.83
CA PRO A 91 19.28 8.33 -9.42
C PRO A 91 20.26 9.48 -9.11
N GLU A 92 19.98 10.71 -9.51
CA GLU A 92 20.79 11.88 -9.17
C GLU A 92 20.46 12.47 -7.78
N ASP A 93 19.35 12.06 -7.17
CA ASP A 93 18.94 12.53 -5.85
C ASP A 93 19.32 11.48 -4.79
N GLU A 94 20.06 11.90 -3.77
CA GLU A 94 20.34 11.07 -2.60
C GLU A 94 19.38 11.45 -1.47
N LEU A 95 18.58 10.50 -0.98
CA LEU A 95 17.84 10.66 0.25
C LEU A 95 18.11 9.47 1.17
N LEU A 96 18.49 9.75 2.42
CA LEU A 96 18.57 8.72 3.45
C LEU A 96 17.16 8.22 3.74
N VAL A 97 16.90 6.96 3.41
CA VAL A 97 15.66 6.28 3.79
C VAL A 97 15.93 5.62 5.15
N PRO A 98 15.04 5.76 6.15
CA PRO A 98 15.17 5.01 7.39
C PRO A 98 15.14 3.50 7.11
N ALA A 99 15.55 2.70 8.08
CA ALA A 99 15.47 1.24 7.96
C ALA A 99 14.02 0.81 7.64
N MET A 100 13.79 0.42 6.38
CA MET A 100 12.47 0.04 5.88
C MET A 100 12.12 -1.37 6.38
N PRO A 101 10.87 -1.61 6.82
CA PRO A 101 10.44 -2.95 7.15
C PRO A 101 10.39 -3.83 5.89
N GLY A 102 10.78 -5.10 6.03
CA GLY A 102 10.71 -6.06 4.91
C GLY A 102 9.28 -6.48 4.54
N LEU A 103 8.36 -6.35 5.49
CA LEU A 103 6.93 -6.60 5.34
C LEU A 103 6.14 -5.57 6.15
N LEU A 104 4.99 -5.16 5.65
CA LEU A 104 4.13 -4.15 6.27
C LEU A 104 2.66 -4.53 6.08
N GLY A 105 1.85 -4.37 7.13
CA GLY A 105 0.39 -4.50 7.03
C GLY A 105 -0.25 -3.27 6.38
N TYR A 106 -1.34 -3.45 5.64
CA TYR A 106 -2.09 -2.33 5.09
C TYR A 106 -2.64 -1.43 6.20
N SER A 107 -3.14 -2.03 7.27
CA SER A 107 -3.64 -1.29 8.43
C SER A 107 -2.55 -0.43 9.09
N GLU A 108 -1.33 -0.95 9.17
CA GLU A 108 -0.14 -0.25 9.67
C GLU A 108 0.23 0.93 8.78
N MET A 109 0.35 0.69 7.46
CA MET A 109 0.57 1.74 6.47
C MET A 109 -0.47 2.87 6.61
N HIS A 110 -1.76 2.53 6.67
CA HIS A 110 -2.82 3.53 6.77
C HIS A 110 -2.74 4.30 8.09
N ARG A 111 -2.52 3.61 9.22
CA ARG A 111 -2.40 4.24 10.54
C ARG A 111 -1.25 5.24 10.56
N ASP A 112 -0.08 4.86 10.05
CA ASP A 112 1.14 5.64 10.15
C ASP A 112 1.09 6.87 9.23
N VAL A 113 0.64 6.70 7.98
CA VAL A 113 0.44 7.82 7.04
C VAL A 113 -0.60 8.81 7.58
N ARG A 114 -1.70 8.31 8.15
CA ARG A 114 -2.74 9.16 8.76
C ARG A 114 -2.25 9.86 10.02
N ALA A 115 -1.45 9.20 10.85
CA ALA A 115 -0.90 9.79 12.07
C ALA A 115 -0.01 10.99 11.74
N LEU A 116 0.87 10.85 10.75
CA LEU A 116 1.70 11.97 10.30
C LEU A 116 0.85 13.11 9.70
N GLY A 117 -0.16 12.77 8.89
CA GLY A 117 -1.05 13.77 8.31
C GLY A 117 -1.89 14.53 9.32
N LYS A 118 -2.13 13.98 10.53
CA LYS A 118 -2.71 14.73 11.64
C LYS A 118 -1.68 15.59 12.37
N ALA A 119 -0.47 15.06 12.52
CA ALA A 119 0.62 15.73 13.24
C ALA A 119 1.13 16.97 12.52
N ILE A 120 1.08 17.02 11.18
CA ILE A 120 1.58 18.14 10.37
C ILE A 120 0.85 19.47 10.61
N ASP A 121 -0.38 19.41 11.14
CA ASP A 121 -1.18 20.59 11.45
C ASP A 121 -1.04 21.05 12.92
N ASP A 122 -0.29 20.33 13.75
CA ASP A 122 -0.06 20.72 15.14
C ASP A 122 1.04 21.81 15.20
N PRO A 123 0.71 23.06 15.56
CA PRO A 123 1.67 24.15 15.60
C PRO A 123 2.69 24.03 16.74
N GLN A 124 2.46 23.13 17.72
CA GLN A 124 3.36 22.89 18.84
C GLN A 124 4.36 21.76 18.57
N LEU A 125 4.17 21.01 17.49
CA LEU A 125 5.03 19.90 17.14
C LEU A 125 6.16 20.38 16.22
N GLU A 126 7.39 20.31 16.71
CA GLU A 126 8.58 20.51 15.88
C GLU A 126 8.92 19.19 15.17
N LEU A 127 8.78 19.18 13.84
CA LEU A 127 9.18 18.06 12.99
C LEU A 127 10.51 18.41 12.32
N ASP A 128 11.51 17.55 12.54
CA ASP A 128 12.78 17.64 11.83
C ASP A 128 12.55 17.50 10.30
N PRO A 129 13.02 18.46 9.48
CA PRO A 129 12.77 18.44 8.04
C PRO A 129 13.32 17.22 7.30
N GLU A 130 14.49 16.71 7.71
CA GLU A 130 15.12 15.56 7.07
C GLU A 130 14.36 14.28 7.41
N ILE A 131 13.99 14.10 8.68
CA ILE A 131 13.16 12.97 9.13
C ILE A 131 11.79 12.99 8.45
N LEU A 132 11.18 14.18 8.32
CA LEU A 132 9.88 14.33 7.67
C LEU A 132 9.96 13.97 6.17
N ALA A 133 10.99 14.45 5.46
CA ALA A 133 11.21 14.08 4.06
C ALA A 133 11.44 12.57 3.89
N ALA A 134 12.28 11.98 4.74
CA ALA A 134 12.59 10.56 4.71
C ALA A 134 11.35 9.69 5.03
N THR A 135 10.51 10.13 5.97
CA THR A 135 9.26 9.44 6.33
C THR A 135 8.23 9.53 5.19
N LEU A 136 8.11 10.69 4.52
CA LEU A 136 7.25 10.81 3.34
C LEU A 136 7.74 9.93 2.18
N LEU A 137 9.04 9.77 2.00
CA LEU A 137 9.59 8.81 1.04
C LEU A 137 9.23 7.36 1.43
N ALA A 138 9.40 6.99 2.70
CA ALA A 138 9.03 5.67 3.21
C ALA A 138 7.53 5.36 2.97
N HIS A 139 6.65 6.32 3.27
CA HIS A 139 5.22 6.19 3.00
C HIS A 139 4.90 6.02 1.51
N ARG A 140 5.63 6.70 0.62
CA ARG A 140 5.47 6.51 -0.83
C ARG A 140 5.89 5.09 -1.24
N CYS A 141 6.96 4.56 -0.65
CA CYS A 141 7.40 3.18 -0.84
C CYS A 141 6.32 2.18 -0.39
N PHE A 142 5.62 2.45 0.72
CA PHE A 142 4.51 1.62 1.19
C PHE A 142 3.36 1.61 0.18
N ILE A 143 2.92 2.79 -0.27
CA ILE A 143 1.83 2.93 -1.24
C ILE A 143 2.18 2.25 -2.57
N ALA A 144 3.40 2.46 -3.08
CA ALA A 144 3.87 1.81 -4.30
C ALA A 144 3.94 0.28 -4.14
N GLY A 145 4.35 -0.22 -2.97
CA GLY A 145 4.31 -1.65 -2.62
C GLY A 145 2.90 -2.23 -2.67
N ALA A 146 1.92 -1.53 -2.08
CA ALA A 146 0.51 -1.93 -2.12
C ALA A 146 -0.03 -1.99 -3.57
N VAL A 147 0.22 -0.93 -4.35
CA VAL A 147 -0.17 -0.84 -5.76
C VAL A 147 0.48 -1.95 -6.59
N ARG A 148 1.74 -2.28 -6.31
CA ARG A 148 2.46 -3.42 -6.90
C ARG A 148 1.77 -4.75 -6.59
N MET A 149 1.20 -4.93 -5.40
CA MET A 149 0.45 -6.16 -5.04
C MET A 149 -0.99 -6.20 -5.53
N GLY A 150 -1.43 -5.19 -6.28
CA GLY A 150 -2.78 -5.16 -6.85
C GLY A 150 -3.83 -4.55 -5.93
N LEU A 151 -3.42 -3.90 -4.84
CA LEU A 151 -4.28 -3.02 -4.04
C LEU A 151 -4.41 -1.64 -4.71
N TRP A 152 -5.37 -0.83 -4.27
CA TRP A 152 -5.55 0.53 -4.77
C TRP A 152 -5.86 1.52 -3.63
N PRO A 153 -4.84 1.91 -2.84
CA PRO A 153 -5.01 2.53 -1.53
C PRO A 153 -5.31 4.04 -1.60
N VAL A 154 -6.41 4.43 -2.26
CA VAL A 154 -6.80 5.84 -2.49
C VAL A 154 -6.84 6.65 -1.20
N ARG A 155 -7.36 6.08 -0.11
CA ARG A 155 -7.46 6.77 1.19
C ARG A 155 -6.09 7.09 1.79
N VAL A 156 -5.15 6.16 1.69
CA VAL A 156 -3.79 6.34 2.22
C VAL A 156 -3.02 7.34 1.35
N ALA A 157 -3.15 7.22 0.04
CA ALA A 157 -2.60 8.15 -0.93
C ALA A 157 -3.10 9.59 -0.72
N ALA A 158 -4.38 9.77 -0.38
CA ALA A 158 -4.95 11.06 -0.05
C ALA A 158 -4.33 11.71 1.20
N TRP A 159 -4.02 10.91 2.24
CA TRP A 159 -3.31 11.42 3.42
C TRP A 159 -1.85 11.77 3.11
N TRP A 160 -1.19 10.95 2.29
CA TRP A 160 0.18 11.23 1.84
C TRP A 160 0.24 12.55 1.05
N GLU A 161 -0.65 12.73 0.07
CA GLU A 161 -0.70 13.96 -0.73
C GLU A 161 -0.94 15.16 0.16
N TYR A 162 -1.92 15.07 1.08
CA TYR A 162 -2.24 16.14 2.02
C TYR A 162 -1.00 16.56 2.83
N THR A 163 -0.32 15.58 3.41
CA THR A 163 0.86 15.79 4.26
C THR A 163 2.01 16.39 3.45
N SER A 164 2.27 15.87 2.25
CA SER A 164 3.33 16.35 1.38
C SER A 164 3.10 17.80 0.94
N ALA A 165 1.85 18.17 0.60
CA ALA A 165 1.48 19.52 0.21
C ALA A 165 1.65 20.53 1.37
N ARG A 166 1.30 20.11 2.60
CA ARG A 166 1.51 20.93 3.81
C ARG A 166 2.98 21.13 4.13
N ALA A 167 3.80 20.09 3.96
CA ALA A 167 5.23 20.13 4.21
C ALA A 167 6.06 20.81 3.10
N ALA A 168 5.48 21.07 1.92
CA ALA A 168 6.21 21.51 0.73
C ALA A 168 7.05 22.79 0.90
N LYS A 169 6.76 23.62 1.92
CA LYS A 169 7.54 24.83 2.24
C LYS A 169 8.68 24.59 3.23
N SER A 170 8.63 23.51 4.01
CA SER A 170 9.58 23.20 5.08
C SER A 170 10.57 22.10 4.72
N ILE A 171 10.24 21.26 3.73
CA ILE A 171 11.09 20.15 3.31
C ILE A 171 11.39 20.21 1.81
N ARG A 172 12.46 19.52 1.42
CA ARG A 172 12.71 19.15 0.02
C ARG A 172 12.56 17.64 -0.11
N LEU A 173 11.54 17.20 -0.85
CA LEU A 173 11.42 15.81 -1.25
C LEU A 173 12.37 15.50 -2.41
N ALA A 174 12.85 14.26 -2.47
CA ALA A 174 13.58 13.76 -3.62
C ALA A 174 12.69 13.80 -4.88
N ARG A 175 13.31 13.98 -6.04
CA ARG A 175 12.64 13.82 -7.33
C ARG A 175 12.25 12.36 -7.49
N PHE A 176 10.98 12.14 -7.82
CA PHE A 176 10.48 10.80 -8.10
C PHE A 176 10.54 10.53 -9.60
N ARG A 177 10.86 9.28 -9.94
CA ARG A 177 10.78 8.79 -11.31
C ARG A 177 9.33 8.88 -11.81
N PRO A 178 9.12 9.08 -13.13
CA PRO A 178 7.79 8.99 -13.73
C PRO A 178 7.15 7.63 -13.44
N ASP A 179 5.94 7.64 -12.90
CA ASP A 179 5.16 6.44 -12.59
C ASP A 179 3.70 6.66 -13.01
N PRO A 180 3.28 6.12 -14.17
CA PRO A 180 1.92 6.28 -14.65
C PRO A 180 0.86 5.74 -13.68
N ARG A 181 1.17 4.69 -12.91
CA ARG A 181 0.22 4.14 -11.93
C ARG A 181 0.05 5.07 -10.74
N TRP A 182 1.12 5.76 -10.34
CA TRP A 182 1.04 6.82 -9.35
C TRP A 182 0.15 7.97 -9.84
N ASP A 183 0.32 8.39 -11.10
CA ASP A 183 -0.49 9.46 -11.68
C ASP A 183 -1.98 9.11 -11.73
N GLU A 184 -2.31 7.86 -12.12
CA GLU A 184 -3.67 7.32 -12.06
C GLU A 184 -4.22 7.33 -10.63
N LEU A 185 -3.45 6.87 -9.65
CA LEU A 185 -3.85 6.86 -8.25
C LEU A 185 -4.12 8.29 -7.72
N MET A 186 -3.28 9.26 -8.09
CA MET A 186 -3.47 10.66 -7.71
C MET A 186 -4.70 11.28 -8.39
N ALA A 187 -5.04 10.87 -9.61
CA ALA A 187 -6.27 11.28 -10.27
C ALA A 187 -7.51 10.77 -9.52
N ASP A 188 -7.49 9.53 -9.06
CA ASP A 188 -8.56 8.95 -8.25
C ASP A 188 -8.67 9.61 -6.87
N VAL A 189 -7.55 9.98 -6.23
CA VAL A 189 -7.54 10.80 -5.02
C VAL A 189 -8.24 12.14 -5.26
N ALA A 190 -7.94 12.80 -6.37
CA ALA A 190 -8.56 14.08 -6.71
C ALA A 190 -10.06 13.93 -6.96
N GLU A 191 -10.49 12.84 -7.62
CA GLU A 191 -11.92 12.55 -7.84
C GLU A 191 -12.66 12.24 -6.53
N ALA A 192 -12.10 11.38 -5.67
CA ALA A 192 -12.70 11.06 -4.38
C ALA A 192 -12.91 12.31 -3.50
N ARG A 193 -11.96 13.25 -3.54
CA ARG A 193 -12.09 14.54 -2.84
C ARG A 193 -13.21 15.41 -3.41
N ARG A 194 -13.37 15.47 -4.74
CA ARG A 194 -14.47 16.20 -5.38
C ARG A 194 -15.83 15.64 -4.95
N GLN A 195 -15.97 14.32 -4.93
CA GLN A 195 -17.22 13.66 -4.51
C GLN A 195 -17.55 13.92 -3.04
N THR A 196 -16.54 13.92 -2.16
CA THR A 196 -16.72 14.22 -0.74
C THR A 196 -17.18 15.67 -0.53
N ALA A 197 -16.53 16.63 -1.21
CA ALA A 197 -16.91 18.04 -1.12
C ALA A 197 -18.34 18.30 -1.63
N LEU A 198 -18.79 17.56 -2.65
CA LEU A 198 -20.16 17.64 -3.15
C LEU A 198 -21.19 17.02 -2.19
N ALA A 199 -20.81 16.01 -1.41
CA ALA A 199 -21.68 15.37 -0.43
C ALA A 199 -21.87 16.22 0.85
N GLU A 200 -20.99 17.19 1.09
CA GLU A 200 -21.04 18.12 2.23
C GLU A 200 -21.78 19.44 1.92
N LEU A 201 -22.22 19.64 0.67
CA LEU A 201 -23.01 20.79 0.20
C LEU A 201 -24.52 20.50 0.20
#